data_AF-A0A7K4CJD2-F1
#
_entry.id   AF-A0A7K4CJD2-F1
#
_cell.length_a   1.000
_cell.length_b   1.000
_cell.length_c   1.000
_cell.angle_alpha   90.00
_cell.angle_beta   90.00
_cell.angle_gamma   90.00
#
_symmetry.space_group_name_H-M   'P 1'
#
loop_
_entity.id
_entity.type
_entity.pdbx_description
1 polymer ?
#
loop_
_entity_poly.entity_id
_entity_poly.type
_entity_poly.pdbx_seq_one_letter_code
_entity_poly.pdbx_strand_id
1 'polypeptide(L)'
;MFELTVARKHISSDPKMVLFTVLAVALAIGVIVVMMGINEGYKSDLVSSLVENNPHLTVSPKENEDYITLYRTLSAIIWSYPQVEAVSPRIMGKAGAKHKDIVRAVSFIGADPLKEDPLMMVQKDMVWGNYSDLVFKKRAAVLGTKLADDLELRPGQKFNLVLQNKSFNIEVIGLIRTGTGSDETLVYLPLDTAQELLSQPDVVSEIGVRLSDIYAAPAIASDLSSRFAYKAVSWQEQNRDILQVMDTQKVILYIFYALIFIIAGFGVANTMIMAVTRRTKEIGILMAMGATQSSIVKIFLAESLILGPPAALLGCLLAWTTAKLIEAYPVQLPSDVYQVSRLTVLLTPQTFALAVVFALGVNFLAGLYPAYKASRLDPVLAIGGE
;
A
#
# COMPACT_ATOMS: atom_id res chain seq x y z
N MET A 1 -23.49 -36.03 18.71
CA MET A 1 -22.27 -36.80 18.39
C MET A 1 -21.44 -36.91 19.66
N PHE A 2 -21.17 -38.12 20.14
CA PHE A 2 -20.47 -38.34 21.40
C PHE A 2 -19.02 -37.83 21.34
N GLU A 3 -18.43 -37.84 20.13
CA GLU A 3 -17.06 -37.43 19.84
C GLU A 3 -16.78 -36.00 20.29
N LEU A 4 -17.72 -35.07 20.04
CA LEU A 4 -17.61 -33.68 20.47
C LEU A 4 -17.67 -33.53 21.99
N THR A 5 -18.45 -34.39 22.65
CA THR A 5 -18.60 -34.39 24.12
C THR A 5 -17.31 -34.88 24.78
N VAL A 6 -16.70 -35.93 24.22
CA VAL A 6 -15.41 -36.47 24.65
C VAL A 6 -14.30 -35.43 24.44
N ALA A 7 -14.22 -34.84 23.24
CA ALA A 7 -13.25 -33.79 22.94
C ALA A 7 -13.35 -32.59 23.90
N ARG A 8 -14.56 -32.11 24.17
CA ARG A 8 -14.77 -31.01 25.13
C ARG A 8 -14.31 -31.38 26.54
N LYS A 9 -14.55 -32.62 26.98
CA LYS A 9 -14.12 -33.10 28.29
C LYS A 9 -12.59 -33.21 28.36
N HIS A 10 -11.94 -33.68 27.30
CA HIS A 10 -10.48 -33.72 27.20
C HIS A 10 -9.84 -32.33 27.38
N ILE A 11 -10.37 -31.34 26.66
CA ILE A 11 -9.91 -29.94 26.75
C ILE A 11 -10.06 -29.41 28.18
N SER A 12 -11.21 -29.66 28.82
CA SER A 12 -11.48 -29.14 30.16
C SER A 12 -10.61 -29.78 31.27
N SER A 13 -10.05 -30.97 31.04
CA SER A 13 -9.31 -31.69 32.07
C SER A 13 -7.81 -31.37 32.12
N ASP A 14 -7.23 -30.77 31.06
CA ASP A 14 -5.83 -30.33 31.04
C ASP A 14 -5.69 -28.86 30.57
N PRO A 15 -5.99 -27.88 31.44
CA PRO A 15 -5.98 -26.47 31.06
C PRO A 15 -4.57 -25.95 30.72
N LYS A 16 -3.51 -26.59 31.24
CA LYS A 16 -2.13 -26.18 30.95
C LYS A 16 -1.77 -26.50 29.51
N MET A 17 -2.09 -27.71 29.05
CA MET A 17 -1.85 -28.11 27.66
C MET A 17 -2.62 -27.20 26.68
N VAL A 18 -3.90 -26.97 26.95
CA VAL A 18 -4.76 -26.09 26.16
C VAL A 18 -4.18 -24.69 26.05
N LEU A 19 -3.70 -24.13 27.16
CA LEU A 19 -3.08 -22.81 27.18
C LEU A 19 -1.84 -22.74 26.27
N PHE A 20 -0.94 -23.72 26.32
CA PHE A 20 0.26 -23.72 25.47
C PHE A 20 -0.09 -23.84 23.98
N THR A 21 -1.04 -24.72 23.61
CA THR A 21 -1.47 -24.88 22.22
C THR A 21 -2.12 -23.60 21.70
N VAL A 22 -3.04 -23.03 22.48
CA VAL A 22 -3.74 -21.79 22.13
C VAL A 22 -2.75 -20.64 22.00
N LEU A 23 -1.78 -20.51 22.92
CA LEU A 23 -0.80 -19.43 22.89
C LEU A 23 0.18 -19.54 21.72
N ALA A 24 0.64 -20.75 21.39
CA ALA A 24 1.52 -20.98 20.23
C ALA A 24 0.84 -20.57 18.91
N VAL A 25 -0.42 -20.98 18.73
CA VAL A 25 -1.20 -20.63 17.53
C VAL A 25 -1.61 -19.16 17.54
N ALA A 26 -2.00 -18.60 18.68
CA ALA A 26 -2.34 -17.19 18.83
C ALA A 26 -1.16 -16.27 18.48
N LEU A 27 0.06 -16.61 18.90
CA LEU A 27 1.26 -15.83 18.58
C LEU A 27 1.54 -15.85 17.07
N ALA A 28 1.47 -17.02 16.43
CA ALA A 28 1.63 -17.14 14.98
C ALA A 28 0.60 -16.30 14.21
N ILE A 29 -0.67 -16.37 14.62
CA ILE A 29 -1.75 -15.57 14.04
C ILE A 29 -1.49 -14.08 14.27
N GLY A 30 -1.12 -13.68 15.48
CA GLY A 30 -0.83 -12.29 15.82
C GLY A 30 0.24 -11.70 14.92
N VAL A 31 1.35 -12.42 14.74
CA VAL A 31 2.45 -12.00 13.85
C VAL A 31 1.96 -11.84 12.41
N ILE A 32 1.19 -12.80 11.88
CA ILE A 32 0.68 -12.76 10.51
C ILE A 32 -0.27 -11.58 10.31
N VAL A 33 -1.21 -11.36 11.22
CA VAL A 33 -2.20 -10.28 11.10
C VAL A 33 -1.53 -8.91 11.16
N VAL A 34 -0.56 -8.73 12.06
CA VAL A 34 0.24 -7.49 12.12
C VAL A 34 1.01 -7.29 10.82
N MET A 35 1.66 -8.34 10.31
CA MET A 35 2.46 -8.27 9.07
C MET A 35 1.59 -7.99 7.83
N MET A 36 0.40 -8.57 7.75
CA MET A 36 -0.60 -8.24 6.73
C MET A 36 -1.06 -6.79 6.86
N GLY A 37 -1.33 -6.32 8.08
CA GLY A 37 -1.75 -4.94 8.33
C GLY A 37 -0.68 -3.91 7.96
N ILE A 38 0.58 -4.20 8.29
CA ILE A 38 1.73 -3.37 7.88
C ILE A 38 1.82 -3.33 6.36
N ASN A 39 1.70 -4.48 5.68
CA ASN A 39 1.80 -4.53 4.23
C ASN A 39 0.68 -3.77 3.53
N GLU A 40 -0.57 -3.88 4.02
CA GLU A 40 -1.69 -3.14 3.43
C GLU A 40 -1.58 -1.63 3.72
N GLY A 41 -1.13 -1.24 4.91
CA GLY A 41 -0.85 0.15 5.24
C GLY A 41 0.25 0.75 4.35
N TYR A 42 1.38 0.05 4.21
CA TYR A 42 2.48 0.44 3.33
C TYR A 42 2.03 0.58 1.88
N LYS A 43 1.26 -0.39 1.37
CA LYS A 43 0.72 -0.35 0.00
C LYS A 43 -0.22 0.83 -0.20
N SER A 44 -1.11 1.08 0.76
CA SER A 44 -2.04 2.21 0.70
C SER A 44 -1.29 3.53 0.69
N ASP A 45 -0.35 3.73 1.61
CA ASP A 45 0.43 4.97 1.73
C ASP A 45 1.34 5.20 0.51
N LEU A 46 1.90 4.14 -0.06
CA LEU A 46 2.66 4.23 -1.31
C LEU A 46 1.75 4.63 -2.48
N VAL A 47 0.61 3.96 -2.66
CA VAL A 47 -0.31 4.27 -3.75
C VAL A 47 -0.83 5.70 -3.62
N SER A 48 -1.21 6.15 -2.43
CA SER A 48 -1.65 7.53 -2.21
C SER A 48 -0.53 8.52 -2.53
N SER A 49 0.71 8.25 -2.11
CA SER A 49 1.86 9.11 -2.42
C SER A 49 2.16 9.20 -3.93
N LEU A 50 1.90 8.13 -4.67
CA LEU A 50 2.07 8.11 -6.13
C LEU A 50 0.93 8.80 -6.90
N VAL A 51 -0.26 8.92 -6.31
CA VAL A 51 -1.48 9.31 -7.04
C VAL A 51 -2.07 10.64 -6.57
N GLU A 52 -1.97 11.01 -5.28
CA GLU A 52 -2.62 12.22 -4.77
C GLU A 52 -2.07 13.49 -5.42
N ASN A 53 -0.75 13.56 -5.61
CA ASN A 53 -0.03 14.73 -6.13
C ASN A 53 0.58 14.46 -7.52
N ASN A 54 0.03 13.52 -8.29
CA ASN A 54 0.45 13.27 -9.67
C ASN A 54 -0.78 13.04 -10.56
N PRO A 55 -0.66 13.28 -11.88
CA PRO A 55 -1.68 12.88 -12.83
C PRO A 55 -1.93 11.37 -12.79
N HIS A 56 -3.19 10.95 -12.83
CA HIS A 56 -3.54 9.53 -12.92
C HIS A 56 -3.25 8.99 -14.33
N LEU A 57 -3.27 9.87 -15.32
CA LEU A 57 -2.98 9.60 -16.71
C LEU A 57 -2.24 10.80 -17.30
N THR A 58 -1.16 10.51 -18.02
CA THR A 58 -0.35 11.51 -18.70
C THR A 58 -0.38 11.23 -20.19
N VAL A 59 -0.81 12.22 -20.98
CA VAL A 59 -0.80 12.15 -22.44
C VAL A 59 0.36 12.99 -22.95
N SER A 60 1.32 12.31 -23.56
CA SER A 60 2.50 12.91 -24.18
C SER A 60 2.29 13.07 -25.70
N PRO A 61 3.17 13.82 -26.39
CA PRO A 61 3.11 13.99 -27.83
C PRO A 61 3.26 12.64 -28.55
N LYS A 62 2.99 12.65 -29.86
CA LYS A 62 3.23 11.48 -30.70
C LYS A 62 4.74 11.20 -30.79
N GLU A 63 5.12 9.98 -31.14
CA GLU A 63 6.52 9.52 -31.11
C GLU A 63 7.51 10.40 -31.91
N ASN A 64 7.02 11.12 -32.93
CA ASN A 64 7.82 12.01 -33.78
C ASN A 64 7.61 13.51 -33.49
N GLU A 65 6.92 13.86 -32.42
CA GLU A 65 6.60 15.24 -32.05
C GLU A 65 7.20 15.58 -30.67
N ASP A 66 7.74 16.80 -30.52
CA ASP A 66 8.26 17.26 -29.23
C ASP A 66 7.16 17.88 -28.34
N TYR A 67 6.06 18.33 -28.95
CA TYR A 67 4.96 19.04 -28.27
C TYR A 67 3.59 18.68 -28.86
N ILE A 68 2.55 18.84 -28.04
CA ILE A 68 1.15 18.75 -28.44
C ILE A 68 0.68 20.14 -28.88
N THR A 69 0.41 20.30 -30.18
CA THR A 69 -0.07 21.58 -30.76
C THR A 69 -1.58 21.78 -30.54
N LEU A 70 -2.41 20.81 -30.93
CA LEU A 70 -3.88 20.88 -30.80
C LEU A 70 -4.39 20.45 -29.42
N TYR A 71 -3.69 20.86 -28.35
CA TYR A 71 -3.98 20.42 -27.00
C TYR A 71 -5.39 20.79 -26.53
N ARG A 72 -5.96 21.91 -27.00
CA ARG A 72 -7.34 22.31 -26.65
C ARG A 72 -8.38 21.31 -27.13
N THR A 73 -8.24 20.83 -28.37
CA THR A 73 -9.13 19.82 -28.96
C THR A 73 -8.93 18.48 -28.25
N LEU A 74 -7.68 18.09 -28.01
CA LEU A 74 -7.36 16.86 -27.30
C LEU A 74 -7.90 16.87 -25.86
N SER A 75 -7.75 17.99 -25.14
CA SER A 75 -8.32 18.16 -23.80
C SER A 75 -9.84 18.04 -23.80
N ALA A 76 -10.53 18.56 -24.82
CA ALA A 76 -11.99 18.42 -24.93
C ALA A 76 -12.41 16.96 -25.20
N ILE A 77 -11.64 16.22 -26.00
CA ILE A 77 -11.86 14.78 -26.22
C ILE A 77 -11.66 14.01 -24.91
N ILE A 78 -10.57 14.29 -24.19
CA ILE A 78 -10.29 13.64 -22.90
C ILE A 78 -11.37 13.99 -21.86
N TRP A 79 -11.86 15.23 -21.82
CA TRP A 79 -12.94 15.64 -20.94
C TRP A 79 -14.26 14.89 -21.20
N SER A 80 -14.45 14.33 -22.39
CA SER A 80 -15.68 13.60 -22.74
C SER A 80 -15.79 12.21 -22.09
N TYR A 81 -14.71 11.70 -21.50
CA TYR A 81 -14.74 10.41 -20.80
C TYR A 81 -15.44 10.59 -19.44
N PRO A 82 -16.47 9.79 -19.11
CA PRO A 82 -17.25 9.96 -17.87
C PRO A 82 -16.44 9.89 -16.57
N GLN A 83 -15.30 9.20 -16.58
CA GLN A 83 -14.42 9.00 -15.43
C GLN A 83 -13.45 10.16 -15.20
N VAL A 84 -13.39 11.16 -16.09
CA VAL A 84 -12.44 12.27 -16.02
C VAL A 84 -13.00 13.39 -15.15
N GLU A 85 -12.24 13.77 -14.11
CA GLU A 85 -12.60 14.84 -13.18
C GLU A 85 -11.86 16.16 -13.49
N ALA A 86 -10.61 16.07 -13.92
CA ALA A 86 -9.77 17.23 -14.23
C ALA A 86 -8.86 16.94 -15.43
N VAL A 87 -8.64 17.96 -16.27
CA VAL A 87 -7.71 17.91 -17.40
C VAL A 87 -6.91 19.19 -17.43
N SER A 88 -5.58 19.08 -17.33
CA SER A 88 -4.68 20.22 -17.37
C SER A 88 -3.61 20.07 -18.44
N PRO A 89 -3.60 20.94 -19.46
CA PRO A 89 -2.48 21.07 -20.39
C PRO A 89 -1.29 21.74 -19.71
N ARG A 90 -0.11 21.12 -19.82
CA ARG A 90 1.09 21.55 -19.10
C ARG A 90 2.30 21.60 -20.02
N ILE A 91 3.11 22.64 -19.88
CA ILE A 91 4.41 22.73 -20.51
C ILE A 91 5.48 22.66 -19.43
N MET A 92 6.39 21.71 -19.57
CA MET A 92 7.44 21.46 -18.58
C MET A 92 8.80 21.80 -19.17
N GLY A 93 9.69 22.33 -18.35
CA GLY A 93 11.06 22.60 -18.78
C GLY A 93 11.99 22.79 -17.61
N LYS A 94 13.29 22.88 -17.92
CA LYS A 94 14.34 23.16 -16.95
C LYS A 94 14.92 24.53 -17.23
N ALA A 95 15.21 25.31 -16.19
CA ALA A 95 15.80 26.64 -16.31
C ALA A 95 16.78 26.89 -15.15
N GLY A 96 17.56 27.96 -15.23
CA GLY A 96 18.29 28.50 -14.09
C GLY A 96 17.45 29.55 -13.39
N ALA A 97 17.18 29.40 -12.10
CA ALA A 97 16.65 30.48 -11.27
C ALA A 97 17.81 31.25 -10.63
N LYS A 98 17.87 32.55 -10.87
CA LYS A 98 18.90 33.45 -10.35
C LYS A 98 18.29 34.53 -9.48
N HIS A 99 18.75 34.63 -8.24
CA HIS A 99 18.49 35.75 -7.35
C HIS A 99 19.82 36.26 -6.76
N LYS A 100 20.11 37.55 -6.95
CA LYS A 100 21.44 38.14 -6.66
C LYS A 100 22.56 37.33 -7.35
N ASP A 101 23.51 36.80 -6.59
CA ASP A 101 24.62 35.96 -7.06
C ASP A 101 24.36 34.45 -6.93
N ILE A 102 23.18 34.06 -6.42
CA ILE A 102 22.81 32.66 -6.24
C ILE A 102 22.08 32.17 -7.49
N VAL A 103 22.53 31.05 -8.04
CA VAL A 103 21.90 30.36 -9.16
C VAL A 103 21.58 28.92 -8.76
N ARG A 104 20.36 28.48 -9.08
CA ARG A 104 19.89 27.10 -8.89
C ARG A 104 19.27 26.58 -10.19
N ALA A 105 19.49 25.31 -10.48
CA ALA A 105 18.75 24.63 -11.55
C ALA A 105 17.34 24.31 -11.04
N VAL A 106 16.33 24.68 -11.82
CA VAL A 106 14.92 24.52 -11.46
C VAL A 106 14.17 23.81 -12.58
N SER A 107 13.10 23.11 -12.21
CA SER A 107 12.11 22.57 -13.14
C SER A 107 10.84 23.39 -13.03
N PHE A 108 10.40 23.98 -14.13
CA PHE A 108 9.18 24.76 -14.16
C PHE A 108 8.03 23.97 -14.79
N ILE A 109 6.82 24.22 -14.28
CA ILE A 109 5.56 23.73 -14.82
C ILE A 109 4.72 24.94 -15.18
N GLY A 110 4.51 25.15 -16.48
CA GLY A 110 3.58 26.12 -17.02
C GLY A 110 2.21 25.49 -17.19
N ALA A 111 1.20 26.00 -16.49
CA ALA A 111 -0.16 25.49 -16.58
C ALA A 111 -1.19 26.62 -16.46
N ASP A 112 -2.44 26.31 -16.81
CA ASP A 112 -3.59 27.16 -16.48
C ASP A 112 -3.98 26.90 -15.02
N PRO A 113 -3.87 27.88 -14.11
CA PRO A 113 -4.11 27.65 -12.69
C PRO A 113 -5.51 27.10 -12.39
N LEU A 114 -6.52 27.46 -13.18
CA LEU A 114 -7.90 27.01 -12.99
C LEU A 114 -8.11 25.54 -13.39
N LYS A 115 -7.20 24.98 -14.20
CA LYS A 115 -7.23 23.59 -14.64
C LYS A 115 -6.25 22.71 -13.88
N GLU A 116 -5.13 23.30 -13.46
CA GLU A 116 -4.10 22.61 -12.69
C GLU A 116 -4.52 22.36 -11.24
N ASP A 117 -5.22 23.31 -10.61
CA ASP A 117 -5.63 23.16 -9.21
C ASP A 117 -6.55 21.95 -8.96
N PRO A 118 -7.60 21.70 -9.77
CA PRO A 118 -8.40 20.47 -9.63
C PRO A 118 -7.61 19.18 -9.94
N LEU A 119 -6.53 19.26 -10.72
CA LEU A 119 -5.68 18.12 -11.06
C LEU A 119 -4.74 17.75 -9.91
N MET A 120 -3.94 18.73 -9.48
CA MET A 120 -2.80 18.56 -8.56
C MET A 120 -3.09 19.03 -7.14
N MET A 121 -4.26 19.61 -6.89
CA MET A 121 -4.63 20.23 -5.60
C MET A 121 -3.59 21.27 -5.13
N VAL A 122 -3.02 22.04 -6.07
CA VAL A 122 -1.89 22.96 -5.81
C VAL A 122 -2.19 23.91 -4.64
N GLN A 123 -3.41 24.45 -4.58
CA GLN A 123 -3.83 25.39 -3.53
C GLN A 123 -3.86 24.77 -2.13
N LYS A 124 -4.07 23.45 -2.01
CA LYS A 124 -4.06 22.72 -0.73
C LYS A 124 -2.65 22.65 -0.14
N ASP A 125 -1.64 22.55 -1.00
CA ASP A 125 -0.23 22.41 -0.62
C ASP A 125 0.49 23.77 -0.49
N MET A 126 -0.22 24.87 -0.75
CA MET A 126 0.28 26.23 -0.58
C MET A 126 0.52 26.55 0.90
N VAL A 127 1.73 27.03 1.21
CA VAL A 127 2.09 27.57 2.53
C VAL A 127 1.78 29.05 2.62
N TRP A 128 1.93 29.78 1.51
CA TRP A 128 1.67 31.22 1.44
C TRP A 128 1.21 31.63 0.04
N GLY A 129 0.31 32.60 -0.03
CA GLY A 129 -0.23 33.14 -1.28
C GLY A 129 -1.47 32.39 -1.79
N ASN A 130 -1.97 32.79 -2.95
CA ASN A 130 -3.09 32.16 -3.64
C ASN A 130 -2.65 31.75 -5.04
N TYR A 131 -2.79 30.46 -5.37
CA TYR A 131 -2.40 29.92 -6.67
C TYR A 131 -3.23 30.52 -7.82
N SER A 132 -4.49 30.88 -7.55
CA SER A 132 -5.37 31.51 -8.54
C SER A 132 -4.90 32.91 -8.96
N ASP A 133 -4.05 33.58 -8.18
CA ASP A 133 -3.51 34.90 -8.55
C ASP A 133 -2.60 34.82 -9.80
N LEU A 134 -2.06 33.63 -10.12
CA LEU A 134 -1.31 33.39 -11.36
C LEU A 134 -2.16 33.61 -12.62
N VAL A 135 -3.49 33.52 -12.53
CA VAL A 135 -4.39 33.79 -13.66
C VAL A 135 -4.26 35.23 -14.14
N PHE A 136 -4.08 36.17 -13.21
CA PHE A 136 -4.04 37.60 -13.49
C PHE A 136 -2.62 38.15 -13.63
N LYS A 137 -1.62 37.46 -13.07
CA LYS A 137 -0.22 37.89 -13.07
C LYS A 137 0.63 37.03 -14.01
N LYS A 138 0.84 37.51 -15.25
CA LYS A 138 1.66 36.81 -16.26
C LYS A 138 3.10 36.53 -15.80
N ARG A 139 3.79 37.53 -15.24
CA ARG A 139 5.19 37.38 -14.78
C ARG A 139 5.29 37.10 -13.29
N ALA A 140 4.58 36.07 -12.85
CA ALA A 140 4.61 35.61 -11.48
C ALA A 140 4.84 34.10 -11.39
N ALA A 141 5.33 33.64 -10.23
CA ALA A 141 5.56 32.24 -9.96
C ALA A 141 5.15 31.86 -8.53
N VAL A 142 4.83 30.57 -8.39
CA VAL A 142 4.79 29.88 -7.10
C VAL A 142 6.02 28.98 -7.01
N LEU A 143 6.75 29.07 -5.90
CA LEU A 143 8.01 28.36 -5.70
C LEU A 143 7.87 27.29 -4.61
N GLY A 144 8.60 26.18 -4.75
CA GLY A 144 8.82 25.26 -3.64
C GLY A 144 9.49 25.97 -2.45
N THR A 145 9.08 25.65 -1.22
CA THR A 145 9.61 26.33 -0.02
C THR A 145 11.13 26.18 0.11
N LYS A 146 11.67 24.98 -0.12
CA LYS A 146 13.12 24.75 -0.04
C LYS A 146 13.88 25.52 -1.12
N LEU A 147 13.35 25.58 -2.34
CA LEU A 147 13.92 26.39 -3.41
C LEU A 147 13.96 27.89 -3.06
N ALA A 148 12.88 28.40 -2.44
CA ALA A 148 12.82 29.79 -2.02
C ALA A 148 13.86 30.09 -0.93
N ASP A 149 14.03 29.19 0.05
CA ASP A 149 15.06 29.30 1.09
C ASP A 149 16.47 29.28 0.49
N ASP A 150 16.74 28.34 -0.43
CA ASP A 150 18.02 28.20 -1.14
C ASP A 150 18.42 29.44 -1.96
N LEU A 151 17.43 30.13 -2.52
CA LEU A 151 17.62 31.36 -3.30
C LEU A 151 17.54 32.63 -2.43
N GLU A 152 17.35 32.50 -1.12
CA GLU A 152 17.08 33.61 -0.18
C GLU A 152 15.91 34.51 -0.60
N LEU A 153 14.90 33.92 -1.24
CA LEU A 153 13.74 34.64 -1.77
C LEU A 153 12.64 34.75 -0.72
N ARG A 154 12.09 35.96 -0.59
CA ARG A 154 10.90 36.23 0.21
C ARG A 154 9.68 36.44 -0.69
N PRO A 155 8.47 36.11 -0.20
CA PRO A 155 7.21 36.51 -0.82
C PRO A 155 7.19 37.96 -1.32
N GLY A 156 6.77 38.17 -2.57
CA GLY A 156 6.71 39.47 -3.24
C GLY A 156 8.03 39.96 -3.87
N GLN A 157 9.14 39.28 -3.64
CA GLN A 157 10.41 39.60 -4.31
C GLN A 157 10.44 39.06 -5.73
N LYS A 158 11.40 39.55 -6.52
CA LYS A 158 11.59 39.13 -7.90
C LYS A 158 12.90 38.37 -8.10
N PHE A 159 12.90 37.44 -9.04
CA PHE A 159 14.05 36.66 -9.45
C PHE A 159 14.07 36.48 -10.97
N ASN A 160 15.20 36.09 -11.52
CA ASN A 160 15.35 35.88 -12.95
C ASN A 160 15.31 34.39 -13.27
N LEU A 161 14.36 33.98 -14.09
CA LEU A 161 14.42 32.69 -14.78
C LEU A 161 15.25 32.85 -16.05
N VAL A 162 16.32 32.07 -16.15
CA VAL A 162 17.29 32.11 -17.24
C VAL A 162 17.21 30.80 -18.00
N LEU A 163 16.89 30.89 -19.29
CA LEU A 163 16.89 29.75 -20.20
C LEU A 163 17.64 30.16 -21.47
N GLN A 164 18.77 29.51 -21.73
CA GLN A 164 19.67 29.87 -22.83
C GLN A 164 20.02 31.38 -22.79
N ASN A 165 19.61 32.15 -23.79
CA ASN A 165 19.85 33.60 -23.89
C ASN A 165 18.66 34.46 -23.41
N LYS A 166 17.60 33.85 -22.87
CA LYS A 166 16.43 34.56 -22.36
C LYS A 166 16.49 34.68 -20.85
N SER A 167 16.16 35.86 -20.32
CA SER A 167 16.04 36.12 -18.89
C SER A 167 14.72 36.81 -18.59
N PHE A 168 13.88 36.17 -17.79
CA PHE A 168 12.56 36.65 -17.43
C PHE A 168 12.57 37.04 -15.96
N ASN A 169 12.22 38.29 -15.69
CA ASN A 169 12.08 38.79 -14.32
C ASN A 169 10.67 38.44 -13.80
N ILE A 170 10.63 37.55 -12.81
CA ILE A 170 9.41 36.90 -12.29
C ILE A 170 9.23 37.26 -10.81
N GLU A 171 8.00 37.61 -10.43
CA GLU A 171 7.61 37.90 -9.04
C GLU A 171 7.17 36.63 -8.30
N VAL A 172 7.65 36.43 -7.08
CA VAL A 172 7.21 35.33 -6.21
C VAL A 172 5.88 35.71 -5.57
N ILE A 173 4.81 35.04 -5.95
CA ILE A 173 3.45 35.31 -5.42
C ILE A 173 2.92 34.17 -4.56
N GLY A 174 3.67 33.09 -4.43
CA GLY A 174 3.28 31.96 -3.62
C GLY A 174 4.43 31.04 -3.27
N LEU A 175 4.26 30.33 -2.16
CA LEU A 175 5.15 29.25 -1.72
C LEU A 175 4.35 27.97 -1.53
N ILE A 176 4.83 26.87 -2.10
CA ILE A 176 4.22 25.54 -2.03
C ILE A 176 5.14 24.56 -1.30
N ARG A 177 4.54 23.64 -0.54
CA ARG A 177 5.25 22.53 0.10
C ARG A 177 4.52 21.24 -0.19
N THR A 178 5.02 20.51 -1.18
CA THR A 178 4.49 19.20 -1.59
C THR A 178 4.92 18.08 -0.64
N GLY A 179 5.93 18.32 0.21
CA GLY A 179 6.48 17.31 1.12
C GLY A 179 7.36 16.28 0.41
N THR A 180 7.67 16.51 -0.87
CA THR A 180 8.54 15.66 -1.70
C THR A 180 9.84 16.38 -2.03
N GLY A 181 10.80 15.68 -2.65
CA GLY A 181 12.03 16.29 -3.17
C GLY A 181 11.79 17.38 -4.23
N SER A 182 10.59 17.45 -4.83
CA SER A 182 10.26 18.50 -5.81
C SER A 182 10.28 19.91 -5.20
N ASP A 183 10.12 20.06 -3.88
CA ASP A 183 10.15 21.37 -3.20
C ASP A 183 11.49 22.13 -3.38
N GLU A 184 12.56 21.42 -3.77
CA GLU A 184 13.91 21.98 -4.01
C GLU A 184 14.09 22.58 -5.40
N THR A 185 13.23 22.22 -6.37
CA THR A 185 13.42 22.64 -7.77
C THR A 185 12.15 23.14 -8.46
N LEU A 186 10.98 22.99 -7.85
CA LEU A 186 9.68 23.25 -8.47
C LEU A 186 9.37 24.76 -8.59
N VAL A 187 8.96 25.16 -9.79
CA VAL A 187 8.46 26.51 -10.09
C VAL A 187 7.18 26.41 -10.92
N TYR A 188 6.02 26.83 -10.39
CA TYR A 188 4.81 26.98 -11.19
C TYR A 188 4.77 28.34 -11.87
N LEU A 189 4.40 28.35 -13.15
CA LEU A 189 4.24 29.54 -13.98
C LEU A 189 2.88 29.51 -14.69
N PRO A 190 2.34 30.68 -15.10
CA PRO A 190 1.24 30.71 -16.05
C PRO A 190 1.69 30.08 -17.38
N LEU A 191 0.80 29.29 -17.99
CA LEU A 191 1.08 28.56 -19.25
C LEU A 191 1.70 29.45 -20.33
N ASP A 192 1.11 30.63 -20.58
CA ASP A 192 1.59 31.59 -21.57
C ASP A 192 3.05 32.01 -21.34
N THR A 193 3.44 32.19 -20.07
CA THR A 193 4.79 32.67 -19.71
C THR A 193 5.83 31.56 -19.86
N ALA A 194 5.45 30.32 -19.56
CA ALA A 194 6.31 29.16 -19.79
C ALA A 194 6.48 28.88 -21.30
N GLN A 195 5.42 29.03 -22.10
CA GLN A 195 5.48 28.97 -23.58
C GLN A 195 6.39 30.06 -24.16
N GLU A 196 6.28 31.30 -23.67
CA GLU A 196 7.14 32.42 -24.09
C GLU A 196 8.62 32.19 -23.73
N LEU A 197 8.87 31.64 -22.53
CA LEU A 197 10.21 31.28 -22.06
C LEU A 197 10.86 30.23 -22.97
N LEU A 198 10.09 29.21 -23.39
CA LEU A 198 10.54 28.17 -24.32
C LEU A 198 10.56 28.60 -25.79
N SER A 199 10.00 29.77 -26.14
CA SER A 199 9.81 30.21 -27.54
C SER A 199 8.86 29.31 -28.33
N GLN A 200 7.93 28.64 -27.66
CA GLN A 200 7.02 27.65 -28.23
C GLN A 200 5.58 28.09 -27.94
N PRO A 201 5.00 29.00 -28.75
CA PRO A 201 3.64 29.48 -28.53
C PRO A 201 2.61 28.41 -28.88
N ASP A 202 1.52 28.37 -28.12
CA ASP A 202 0.35 27.51 -28.35
C ASP A 202 0.65 26.00 -28.48
N VAL A 203 1.62 25.52 -27.71
CA VAL A 203 1.91 24.08 -27.58
C VAL A 203 2.07 23.70 -26.11
N VAL A 204 1.92 22.41 -25.79
CA VAL A 204 2.16 21.87 -24.45
C VAL A 204 3.03 20.62 -24.51
N SER A 205 3.80 20.34 -23.46
CA SER A 205 4.63 19.14 -23.37
C SER A 205 3.80 17.91 -23.06
N GLU A 206 2.76 18.06 -22.24
CA GLU A 206 1.89 16.96 -21.85
C GLU A 206 0.51 17.45 -21.39
N ILE A 207 -0.44 16.54 -21.33
CA ILE A 207 -1.75 16.78 -20.71
C ILE A 207 -1.87 15.82 -19.53
N GLY A 208 -1.98 16.37 -18.32
CA GLY A 208 -2.30 15.62 -17.11
C GLY A 208 -3.80 15.44 -16.98
N VAL A 209 -4.22 14.27 -16.50
CA VAL A 209 -5.63 13.91 -16.32
C VAL A 209 -5.83 13.28 -14.94
N ARG A 210 -6.86 13.75 -14.23
CA ARG A 210 -7.35 13.17 -12.98
C ARG A 210 -8.63 12.41 -13.24
N LEU A 211 -8.72 11.22 -12.66
CA LEU A 211 -9.84 10.31 -12.81
C LEU A 211 -10.54 10.09 -11.48
N SER A 212 -11.85 9.89 -11.51
CA SER A 212 -12.66 9.49 -10.34
C SER A 212 -12.29 8.11 -9.83
N ASP A 213 -11.87 7.22 -10.74
CA ASP A 213 -11.31 5.91 -10.43
C ASP A 213 -9.91 5.79 -11.06
N ILE A 214 -8.90 5.68 -10.21
CA ILE A 214 -7.50 5.57 -10.59
C ILE A 214 -7.21 4.26 -11.34
N TYR A 215 -8.04 3.23 -11.17
CA TYR A 215 -7.90 1.94 -11.83
C TYR A 215 -8.47 1.92 -13.25
N ALA A 216 -9.21 2.95 -13.66
CA ALA A 216 -9.67 3.13 -15.03
C ALA A 216 -8.57 3.65 -15.98
N ALA A 217 -7.46 4.19 -15.43
CA ALA A 217 -6.40 4.84 -16.19
C ALA A 217 -5.81 3.97 -17.32
N PRO A 218 -5.48 2.67 -17.13
CA PRO A 218 -4.91 1.85 -18.20
C PRO A 218 -5.84 1.64 -19.39
N ALA A 219 -7.15 1.51 -19.13
CA ALA A 219 -8.14 1.33 -20.20
C ALA A 219 -8.27 2.59 -21.05
N ILE A 220 -8.32 3.77 -20.41
CA ILE A 220 -8.37 5.07 -21.09
C ILE A 220 -7.06 5.34 -21.84
N ALA A 221 -5.91 5.04 -21.23
CA ALA A 221 -4.59 5.15 -21.86
C ALA A 221 -4.52 4.33 -23.16
N SER A 222 -4.99 3.08 -23.12
CA SER A 222 -5.01 2.19 -24.28
C SER A 222 -5.95 2.69 -25.39
N ASP A 223 -7.14 3.21 -25.03
CA ASP A 223 -8.08 3.79 -26.00
C ASP A 223 -7.49 5.03 -26.68
N LEU A 224 -6.88 5.95 -25.91
CA LEU A 224 -6.25 7.15 -26.44
C LEU A 224 -5.06 6.82 -27.37
N SER A 225 -4.24 5.85 -26.95
CA SER A 225 -3.07 5.41 -27.73
C SER A 225 -3.46 4.73 -29.03
N SER A 226 -4.50 3.89 -29.01
CA SER A 226 -4.96 3.16 -30.20
C SER A 226 -5.74 4.03 -31.19
N ARG A 227 -6.59 4.96 -30.71
CA ARG A 227 -7.48 5.75 -31.59
C ARG A 227 -6.85 7.02 -32.13
N PHE A 228 -5.99 7.68 -31.35
CA PHE A 228 -5.47 9.01 -31.68
C PHE A 228 -3.94 9.04 -31.89
N ALA A 229 -3.27 7.90 -31.71
CA ALA A 229 -1.82 7.73 -31.84
C ALA A 229 -0.99 8.64 -30.90
N TYR A 230 -1.58 9.13 -29.80
CA TYR A 230 -0.85 9.82 -28.74
C TYR A 230 -0.27 8.81 -27.76
N LYS A 231 0.90 9.09 -27.18
CA LYS A 231 1.45 8.24 -26.13
C LYS A 231 0.76 8.58 -24.82
N ALA A 232 -0.23 7.79 -24.43
CA ALA A 232 -0.91 7.93 -23.15
C ALA A 232 -0.40 6.87 -22.17
N VAL A 233 0.08 7.29 -21.01
CA VAL A 233 0.67 6.43 -19.98
C VAL A 233 -0.13 6.59 -18.69
N SER A 234 -0.56 5.47 -18.13
CA SER A 234 -1.25 5.44 -16.83
C SER A 234 -0.25 5.57 -15.68
N TRP A 235 -0.71 6.03 -14.51
CA TRP A 235 0.15 6.09 -13.32
C TRP A 235 0.71 4.71 -12.95
N GLN A 236 -0.01 3.62 -13.24
CA GLN A 236 0.47 2.26 -13.03
C GLN A 236 1.65 1.92 -13.94
N GLU A 237 1.60 2.34 -15.20
CA GLU A 237 2.68 2.11 -16.16
C GLU A 237 3.88 3.00 -15.86
N GLN A 238 3.64 4.27 -15.51
CA GLN A 238 4.69 5.22 -15.11
C GLN A 238 5.46 4.73 -13.87
N ASN A 239 4.77 4.06 -12.94
CA ASN A 239 5.35 3.53 -11.70
C ASN A 239 5.50 2.00 -11.73
N ARG A 240 5.59 1.39 -12.92
CA ARG A 240 5.60 -0.07 -13.09
C ARG A 240 6.69 -0.74 -12.27
N ASP A 241 7.89 -0.17 -12.23
CA ASP A 241 9.02 -0.76 -11.50
C ASP A 241 8.74 -0.82 -9.98
N ILE A 242 8.14 0.25 -9.43
CA ILE A 242 7.74 0.30 -8.01
C ILE A 242 6.66 -0.75 -7.75
N LEU A 243 5.62 -0.81 -8.59
CA LEU A 243 4.53 -1.77 -8.44
C LEU A 243 5.01 -3.22 -8.58
N GLN A 244 5.97 -3.49 -9.48
CA GLN A 244 6.56 -4.81 -9.67
C GLN A 244 7.38 -5.25 -8.44
N VAL A 245 8.11 -4.34 -7.80
CA VAL A 245 8.79 -4.62 -6.53
C VAL A 245 7.76 -4.99 -5.45
N MET A 246 6.63 -4.29 -5.38
CA MET A 246 5.55 -4.63 -4.42
C MET A 246 4.96 -6.02 -4.69
N ASP A 247 4.74 -6.37 -5.95
CA ASP A 247 4.25 -7.71 -6.30
C ASP A 247 5.26 -8.80 -5.96
N THR A 248 6.55 -8.53 -6.15
CA THR A 248 7.63 -9.45 -5.76
C THR A 248 7.70 -9.60 -4.24
N GLN A 249 7.52 -8.51 -3.48
CA GLN A 249 7.47 -8.55 -2.01
C GLN A 249 6.32 -9.42 -1.50
N LYS A 250 5.15 -9.42 -2.15
CA LYS A 250 4.03 -10.30 -1.78
C LYS A 250 4.43 -11.78 -1.80
N VAL A 251 5.20 -12.20 -2.81
CA VAL A 251 5.67 -13.60 -2.90
C VAL A 251 6.55 -13.96 -1.71
N ILE A 252 7.46 -13.06 -1.32
CA ILE A 252 8.32 -13.24 -0.16
C ILE A 252 7.48 -13.34 1.13
N LEU A 253 6.47 -12.47 1.30
CA LEU A 253 5.55 -12.53 2.45
C LEU A 253 4.80 -13.87 2.50
N TYR A 254 4.33 -14.39 1.37
CA TYR A 254 3.67 -15.70 1.32
C TYR A 254 4.59 -16.85 1.74
N ILE A 255 5.88 -16.79 1.41
CA ILE A 255 6.87 -17.76 1.90
C ILE A 255 6.98 -17.69 3.43
N PHE A 256 7.06 -16.49 4.00
CA PHE A 256 7.06 -16.31 5.45
C PHE A 256 5.77 -16.82 6.12
N TYR A 257 4.60 -16.55 5.53
CA TYR A 257 3.34 -17.06 6.05
C TYR A 257 3.29 -18.59 6.01
N ALA A 258 3.80 -19.22 4.95
CA ALA A 258 3.91 -20.68 4.88
C ALA A 258 4.87 -21.25 5.94
N LEU A 259 6.01 -20.60 6.17
CA LEU A 259 6.94 -20.99 7.24
C LEU A 259 6.30 -20.88 8.63
N ILE A 260 5.62 -19.77 8.91
CA ILE A 260 4.89 -19.57 10.17
C ILE A 260 3.79 -20.61 10.33
N PHE A 261 3.08 -20.95 9.24
CA PHE A 261 2.06 -22.00 9.24
C PHE A 261 2.65 -23.35 9.65
N ILE A 262 3.79 -23.72 9.07
CA ILE A 262 4.48 -24.98 9.36
C ILE A 262 4.99 -24.99 10.81
N ILE A 263 5.63 -23.92 11.28
CA ILE A 263 6.16 -23.81 12.64
C ILE A 263 5.02 -23.91 13.67
N ALA A 264 3.92 -23.18 13.46
CA ALA A 264 2.75 -23.26 14.32
C ALA A 264 2.13 -24.66 14.29
N GLY A 265 2.05 -25.28 13.11
CA GLY A 265 1.56 -26.64 12.93
C GLY A 265 2.39 -27.67 13.69
N PHE A 266 3.72 -27.57 13.69
CA PHE A 266 4.56 -28.43 14.53
C PHE A 266 4.29 -28.25 16.02
N GLY A 267 4.04 -27.02 16.48
CA GLY A 267 3.64 -26.75 17.87
C GLY A 267 2.34 -27.46 18.26
N VAL A 268 1.31 -27.38 17.41
CA VAL A 268 0.03 -28.07 17.62
C VAL A 268 0.21 -29.59 17.55
N ALA A 269 0.93 -30.10 16.55
CA ALA A 269 1.16 -31.54 16.40
C ALA A 269 1.90 -32.10 17.62
N ASN A 270 2.92 -31.42 18.12
CA ASN A 270 3.70 -31.85 19.29
C ASN A 270 2.83 -31.89 20.56
N THR A 271 2.03 -30.85 20.80
CA THR A 271 1.11 -30.82 21.94
C THR A 271 0.04 -31.91 21.85
N MET A 272 -0.49 -32.17 20.65
CA MET A 272 -1.46 -33.24 20.45
C MET A 272 -0.84 -34.65 20.58
N ILE A 273 0.38 -34.88 20.10
CA ILE A 273 1.10 -36.15 20.34
C ILE A 273 1.26 -36.39 21.84
N MET A 274 1.63 -35.36 22.60
CA MET A 274 1.72 -35.45 24.05
C MET A 274 0.35 -35.78 24.69
N ALA A 275 -0.74 -35.18 24.19
CA ALA A 275 -2.11 -35.47 24.63
C ALA A 275 -2.48 -36.94 24.41
N VAL A 276 -2.20 -37.46 23.21
CA VAL A 276 -2.44 -38.86 22.84
C VAL A 276 -1.67 -39.80 23.76
N THR A 277 -0.37 -39.57 23.97
CA THR A 277 0.47 -40.42 24.82
C THR A 277 -0.03 -40.47 26.26
N ARG A 278 -0.41 -39.33 26.84
CA ARG A 278 -0.96 -39.27 28.21
C ARG A 278 -2.31 -39.99 28.36
N ARG A 279 -3.07 -40.10 27.28
CA ARG A 279 -4.41 -40.70 27.24
C ARG A 279 -4.44 -42.09 26.59
N THR A 280 -3.29 -42.71 26.34
CA THR A 280 -3.20 -44.01 25.65
C THR A 280 -4.16 -45.05 26.24
N LYS A 281 -4.22 -45.16 27.58
CA LYS A 281 -5.11 -46.08 28.28
C LYS A 281 -6.60 -45.76 28.08
N GLU A 282 -6.98 -44.48 28.10
CA GLU A 282 -8.36 -44.03 27.85
C GLU A 282 -8.80 -44.37 26.42
N ILE A 283 -7.91 -44.15 25.44
CA ILE A 283 -8.15 -44.49 24.03
C ILE A 283 -8.32 -46.02 23.87
N GLY A 284 -7.47 -46.81 24.54
CA GLY A 284 -7.58 -48.27 24.57
C GLY A 284 -8.93 -48.77 25.08
N ILE A 285 -9.41 -48.20 26.19
CA ILE A 285 -10.73 -48.52 26.76
C ILE A 285 -11.86 -48.17 25.79
N LEU A 286 -11.81 -46.99 25.15
CA LEU A 286 -12.80 -46.59 24.15
C LEU A 286 -12.85 -47.57 22.97
N MET A 287 -11.70 -47.99 22.46
CA MET A 287 -11.62 -48.97 21.37
C MET A 287 -12.13 -50.34 21.80
N ALA A 288 -11.81 -50.80 23.02
CA ALA A 288 -12.32 -52.06 23.56
C ALA A 288 -13.85 -52.05 23.75
N MET A 289 -14.45 -50.88 24.02
CA MET A 289 -15.90 -50.69 24.06
C MET A 289 -16.55 -50.57 22.68
N GLY A 290 -15.78 -50.63 21.59
CA GLY A 290 -16.29 -50.63 20.21
C GLY A 290 -16.14 -49.31 19.45
N ALA A 291 -15.38 -48.33 19.96
CA ALA A 291 -15.10 -47.11 19.20
C ALA A 291 -14.26 -47.44 17.94
N THR A 292 -14.77 -47.05 16.77
CA THR A 292 -14.05 -47.25 15.51
C THR A 292 -12.86 -46.31 15.38
N GLN A 293 -11.87 -46.69 14.55
CA GLN A 293 -10.70 -45.84 14.25
C GLN A 293 -11.11 -44.44 13.77
N SER A 294 -12.13 -44.35 12.91
CA SER A 294 -12.67 -43.08 12.44
C SER A 294 -13.29 -42.24 13.57
N SER A 295 -13.87 -42.87 14.59
CA SER A 295 -14.39 -42.16 15.77
C SER A 295 -13.25 -41.56 16.59
N ILE A 296 -12.15 -42.30 16.77
CA ILE A 296 -10.93 -41.78 17.43
C ILE A 296 -10.36 -40.59 16.66
N VAL A 297 -10.22 -40.69 15.33
CA VAL A 297 -9.76 -39.57 14.49
C VAL A 297 -10.66 -38.34 14.66
N LYS A 298 -11.99 -38.52 14.63
CA LYS A 298 -12.95 -37.41 14.80
C LYS A 298 -12.85 -36.74 16.16
N ILE A 299 -12.61 -37.50 17.25
CA ILE A 299 -12.44 -36.94 18.60
C ILE A 299 -11.25 -35.99 18.62
N PHE A 300 -10.08 -36.45 18.17
CA PHE A 300 -8.87 -35.64 18.20
C PHE A 300 -8.93 -34.46 17.20
N LEU A 301 -9.46 -34.67 15.99
CA LEU A 301 -9.67 -33.55 15.06
C LEU A 301 -10.64 -32.49 15.62
N ALA A 302 -11.73 -32.91 16.28
CA ALA A 302 -12.63 -31.99 16.94
C ALA A 302 -11.94 -31.24 18.08
N GLU A 303 -11.08 -31.92 18.85
CA GLU A 303 -10.26 -31.29 19.89
C GLU A 303 -9.38 -30.18 19.31
N SER A 304 -8.65 -30.45 18.23
CA SER A 304 -7.82 -29.44 17.55
C SER A 304 -8.64 -28.27 17.01
N LEU A 305 -9.78 -28.56 16.36
CA LEU A 305 -10.64 -27.54 15.78
C LEU A 305 -11.30 -26.64 16.83
N ILE A 306 -11.70 -27.18 17.98
CA ILE A 306 -12.27 -26.40 19.09
C ILE A 306 -11.24 -25.41 19.67
N LEU A 307 -9.94 -25.74 19.61
CA LEU A 307 -8.87 -24.86 20.06
C LEU A 307 -8.55 -23.72 19.07
N GLY A 308 -9.03 -23.81 17.82
CA GLY A 308 -8.81 -22.80 16.79
C GLY A 308 -9.44 -21.43 17.09
N PRO A 309 -10.74 -21.34 17.35
CA PRO A 309 -11.40 -20.07 17.67
C PRO A 309 -10.77 -19.28 18.84
N PRO A 310 -10.48 -19.87 20.03
CA PRO A 310 -9.83 -19.11 21.10
C PRO A 310 -8.42 -18.66 20.73
N ALA A 311 -7.66 -19.46 19.95
CA ALA A 311 -6.36 -19.04 19.45
C ALA A 311 -6.47 -17.89 18.44
N ALA A 312 -7.44 -17.93 17.53
CA ALA A 312 -7.72 -16.85 16.59
C ALA A 312 -8.14 -15.58 17.32
N LEU A 313 -9.05 -15.67 18.28
CA LEU A 313 -9.49 -14.52 19.08
C LEU A 313 -8.31 -13.87 19.81
N LEU A 314 -7.49 -14.66 20.51
CA LEU A 314 -6.32 -14.14 21.20
C LEU A 314 -5.27 -13.58 20.24
N GLY A 315 -5.01 -14.25 19.11
CA GLY A 315 -4.07 -13.75 18.10
C GLY A 315 -4.52 -12.44 17.46
N CYS A 316 -5.82 -12.33 17.16
CA CYS A 316 -6.41 -11.10 16.63
C CYS A 316 -6.38 -9.97 17.67
N LEU A 317 -6.64 -10.27 18.95
CA LEU A 317 -6.53 -9.30 20.03
C LEU A 317 -5.09 -8.80 20.17
N LEU A 318 -4.12 -9.72 20.17
CA LEU A 318 -2.69 -9.38 20.18
C LEU A 318 -2.35 -8.46 19.00
N ALA A 319 -2.75 -8.84 17.78
CA ALA A 319 -2.48 -8.03 16.60
C ALA A 319 -3.09 -6.64 16.66
N TRP A 320 -4.34 -6.53 17.13
CA TRP A 320 -5.00 -5.24 17.31
C TRP A 320 -4.30 -4.38 18.36
N THR A 321 -3.91 -4.96 19.51
CA THR A 321 -3.15 -4.23 20.53
C THR A 321 -1.78 -3.78 20.01
N THR A 322 -1.08 -4.62 19.25
CA THR A 322 0.20 -4.25 18.62
C THR A 322 0.01 -3.14 17.58
N ALA A 323 -1.02 -3.19 16.75
CA ALA A 323 -1.32 -2.13 15.80
C ALA A 323 -1.59 -0.79 16.51
N LYS A 324 -2.34 -0.80 17.61
CA LYS A 324 -2.58 0.40 18.43
C LYS A 324 -1.32 0.94 19.09
N LEU A 325 -0.41 0.07 19.51
CA LEU A 325 0.89 0.49 20.03
C LEU A 325 1.77 1.12 18.94
N ILE A 326 1.77 0.58 17.72
CA ILE A 326 2.50 1.15 16.58
C ILE A 326 1.93 2.52 16.20
N GLU A 327 0.60 2.67 16.20
CA GLU A 327 -0.05 3.98 15.99
C GLU A 327 0.30 5.00 17.09
N ALA A 328 0.36 4.56 18.34
CA ALA A 328 0.67 5.44 19.48
C ALA A 328 2.14 5.86 19.55
N TYR A 329 3.06 5.00 19.09
CA TYR A 329 4.50 5.26 19.05
C TYR A 329 5.01 5.17 17.60
N PRO A 330 4.73 6.19 16.77
CA PRO A 330 5.01 6.14 15.35
C PRO A 330 6.50 6.02 15.09
N VAL A 331 6.87 4.95 14.37
CA VAL A 331 8.24 4.75 13.88
C VAL A 331 8.42 5.63 12.64
N GLN A 332 9.31 6.61 12.73
CA GLN A 332 9.69 7.45 11.60
C GLN A 332 10.63 6.67 10.67
N LEU A 333 10.30 6.66 9.39
CA LEU A 333 11.13 6.05 8.36
C LEU A 333 11.97 7.14 7.69
N PRO A 334 13.27 6.92 7.44
CA PRO A 334 14.08 7.87 6.70
C PRO A 334 13.49 8.10 5.31
N SER A 335 13.07 9.34 5.03
CA SER A 335 12.45 9.75 3.76
C SER A 335 13.35 9.54 2.54
N ASP A 336 14.66 9.48 2.77
CA ASP A 336 15.66 9.30 1.70
C ASP A 336 15.70 7.86 1.17
N VAL A 337 15.22 6.90 1.96
CA VAL A 337 15.20 5.47 1.63
C VAL A 337 13.77 4.97 1.39
N TYR A 338 12.79 5.50 2.13
CA TYR A 338 11.40 5.09 2.05
C TYR A 338 10.52 6.26 1.58
N GLN A 339 9.72 6.03 0.53
CA GLN A 339 8.76 7.03 0.01
C GLN A 339 7.58 7.32 0.97
N VAL A 340 7.56 6.73 2.16
CA VAL A 340 6.54 6.92 3.20
C VAL A 340 7.20 7.35 4.51
N SER A 341 6.59 8.33 5.19
CA SER A 341 7.20 8.96 6.37
C SER A 341 6.97 8.22 7.69
N ARG A 342 6.03 7.27 7.73
CA ARG A 342 5.66 6.53 8.95
C ARG A 342 5.22 5.11 8.64
N LEU A 343 5.37 4.23 9.63
CA LEU A 343 4.82 2.88 9.58
C LEU A 343 3.31 2.91 9.90
N THR A 344 2.47 2.72 8.89
CA THR A 344 1.01 2.61 9.05
C THR A 344 0.60 1.14 9.08
N VAL A 345 -0.30 0.77 10.02
CA VAL A 345 -0.87 -0.58 10.10
C VAL A 345 -2.36 -0.52 9.80
N LEU A 346 -2.77 -1.08 8.67
CA LEU A 346 -4.18 -1.08 8.24
C LEU A 346 -4.80 -2.47 8.47
N LEU A 347 -5.53 -2.63 9.56
CA LEU A 347 -6.26 -3.86 9.86
C LEU A 347 -7.69 -3.79 9.30
N THR A 348 -7.99 -4.64 8.31
CA THR A 348 -9.32 -4.74 7.73
C THR A 348 -10.08 -5.97 8.26
N PRO A 349 -11.43 -5.99 8.18
CA PRO A 349 -12.20 -7.19 8.50
C PRO A 349 -11.76 -8.43 7.69
N GLN A 350 -11.27 -8.23 6.46
CA GLN A 350 -10.74 -9.29 5.62
C GLN A 350 -9.45 -9.89 6.21
N THR A 351 -8.57 -9.06 6.78
CA THR A 351 -7.36 -9.50 7.48
C THR A 351 -7.70 -10.44 8.64
N PHE A 352 -8.72 -10.10 9.44
CA PHE A 352 -9.18 -10.94 10.54
C PHE A 352 -9.85 -12.23 10.05
N ALA A 353 -10.63 -12.18 8.96
CA ALA A 353 -11.24 -13.38 8.38
C ALA A 353 -10.18 -14.37 7.89
N LEU A 354 -9.15 -13.89 7.20
CA LEU A 354 -8.01 -14.71 6.76
C LEU A 354 -7.26 -15.32 7.95
N ALA A 355 -7.12 -14.58 9.05
CA ALA A 355 -6.51 -15.05 10.29
C ALA A 355 -7.26 -16.25 10.89
N VAL A 356 -8.60 -16.20 10.90
CA VAL A 356 -9.45 -17.30 11.38
C VAL A 356 -9.31 -18.52 10.47
N VAL A 357 -9.33 -18.32 9.15
CA VAL A 357 -9.12 -19.42 8.18
C VAL A 357 -7.75 -20.06 8.37
N PHE A 358 -6.72 -19.25 8.57
CA PHE A 358 -5.36 -19.73 8.87
C PHE A 358 -5.33 -20.54 10.17
N ALA A 359 -5.94 -20.05 11.24
CA ALA A 359 -6.02 -20.72 12.54
C ALA A 359 -6.67 -22.11 12.42
N LEU A 360 -7.82 -22.18 11.73
CA LEU A 360 -8.54 -23.42 11.51
C LEU A 360 -7.73 -24.37 10.63
N GLY A 361 -7.08 -23.83 9.58
CA GLY A 361 -6.20 -24.60 8.69
C GLY A 361 -5.02 -25.22 9.43
N VAL A 362 -4.31 -24.45 10.25
CA VAL A 362 -3.17 -24.94 11.05
C VAL A 362 -3.64 -26.06 11.98
N ASN A 363 -4.69 -25.82 12.76
CA ASN A 363 -5.18 -26.80 13.72
C ASN A 363 -5.69 -28.08 13.04
N PHE A 364 -6.40 -27.94 11.92
CA PHE A 364 -6.87 -29.08 11.16
C PHE A 364 -5.70 -29.91 10.61
N LEU A 365 -4.77 -29.30 9.88
CA LEU A 365 -3.66 -30.01 9.24
C LEU A 365 -2.69 -30.60 10.27
N ALA A 366 -2.35 -29.85 11.32
CA ALA A 366 -1.49 -30.35 12.38
C ALA A 366 -2.13 -31.48 13.20
N GLY A 367 -3.44 -31.46 13.34
CA GLY A 367 -4.19 -32.48 14.08
C GLY A 367 -4.35 -33.81 13.34
N LEU A 368 -4.20 -33.83 12.00
CA LEU A 368 -4.39 -35.04 11.19
C LEU A 368 -3.41 -36.16 11.56
N TYR A 369 -2.12 -35.85 11.65
CA TYR A 369 -1.09 -36.87 11.90
C TYR A 369 -1.24 -37.51 13.30
N PRO A 370 -1.35 -36.74 14.41
CA PRO A 370 -1.51 -37.33 15.74
C PRO A 370 -2.84 -38.06 15.89
N ALA A 371 -3.94 -37.55 15.30
CA ALA A 371 -5.24 -38.22 15.32
C ALA A 371 -5.19 -39.57 14.59
N TYR A 372 -4.52 -39.64 13.44
CA TYR A 372 -4.28 -40.89 12.73
C TYR A 372 -3.46 -41.86 13.57
N LYS A 373 -2.37 -41.39 14.20
CA LYS A 373 -1.53 -42.21 15.08
C LYS A 373 -2.32 -42.76 16.28
N ALA A 374 -3.17 -41.95 16.91
CA ALA A 374 -4.02 -42.37 18.02
C ALA A 374 -5.01 -43.48 17.61
N SER A 375 -5.57 -43.39 16.40
CA SER A 375 -6.53 -44.39 15.90
C SER A 375 -5.91 -45.76 15.58
N ARG A 376 -4.57 -45.84 15.51
CA ARG A 376 -3.81 -47.05 15.19
C ARG A 376 -3.20 -47.73 16.43
N LEU A 377 -3.54 -47.27 17.63
CA LEU A 377 -3.11 -47.91 18.87
C LEU A 377 -3.74 -49.31 18.99
N ASP A 378 -2.98 -50.26 19.51
CA ASP A 378 -3.49 -51.60 19.87
C ASP A 378 -4.23 -51.49 21.21
N PRO A 379 -5.55 -51.80 21.29
CA PRO A 379 -6.31 -51.71 22.53
C PRO A 379 -5.74 -52.56 23.66
N VAL A 380 -5.17 -53.74 23.35
CA VAL A 380 -4.63 -54.66 24.35
C VAL A 380 -3.36 -54.10 24.96
N LEU A 381 -2.44 -53.63 24.12
CA LEU A 381 -1.20 -52.98 24.58
C LEU A 381 -1.48 -51.65 25.27
N ALA A 382 -2.48 -50.89 24.81
CA ALA A 382 -2.84 -49.60 25.38
C ALA A 382 -3.43 -49.72 26.80
N ILE A 383 -4.16 -50.81 27.09
CA ILE A 383 -4.76 -51.07 28.41
C ILE A 383 -3.74 -51.75 29.35
N GLY A 384 -2.94 -52.69 28.81
CA GLY A 384 -2.01 -53.53 29.57
C GLY A 384 -0.59 -52.98 29.71
N GLY A 385 -0.24 -51.89 29.02
CA GLY A 385 1.06 -51.25 29.15
C GLY A 385 1.17 -50.47 30.48
N GLU A 386 2.03 -50.95 31.37
CA GLU A 386 2.63 -50.18 32.46
C GLU A 386 3.89 -49.43 31.97
#